data_AF-A0AA92U0R9-F1
#
_entry.id   AF-A0AA92U0R9-F1
#
_cell.length_a   1.000
_cell.length_b   1.000
_cell.length_c   1.000
_cell.angle_alpha   90.00
_cell.angle_beta   90.00
_cell.angle_gamma   90.00
#
_symmetry.space_group_name_H-M   'P 1'
#
loop_
_entity.id
_entity.type
_entity.pdbx_description
1 polymer ?
#
loop_
_entity_poly.entity_id
_entity_poly.type
_entity_poly.pdbx_seq_one_letter_code
_entity_poly.pdbx_strand_id
1 'polypeptide(L)'
;MSFASLGTFSNNVESALIPCYDLNIDKYIQKSKEIFDWMEIMEYPPHIFTCQNGCYFLLSMTKNVTGLDTNFYHWLILNAKGEVIANIVSFSKNINNCYIKDGKIHMVTFDYDDEFFFKEQSERIPIKERDFIVGKKLILYKENKFYVEAR
;
A
#
# COMPACT_ATOMS: atom_id res chain seq x y z
N MET A 1 4.81 -20.21 -0.29
CA MET A 1 4.39 -19.02 0.49
C MET A 1 2.89 -19.13 0.64
N SER A 2 2.37 -19.08 1.86
CA SER A 2 0.93 -19.12 2.09
C SER A 2 0.33 -17.71 1.96
N PHE A 3 -0.94 -17.64 1.58
CA PHE A 3 -1.66 -16.37 1.46
C PHE A 3 -1.64 -15.58 2.77
N ALA A 4 -1.81 -16.27 3.92
CA ALA A 4 -1.76 -15.65 5.24
C ALA A 4 -0.42 -14.93 5.54
N SER A 5 0.68 -15.34 4.90
CA SER A 5 2.00 -14.71 5.09
C SER A 5 2.20 -13.43 4.28
N LEU A 6 1.32 -13.11 3.32
CA LEU A 6 1.46 -11.91 2.47
C LEU A 6 1.39 -10.61 3.27
N GLY A 7 0.63 -10.59 4.37
CA GLY A 7 0.49 -9.42 5.25
C GLY A 7 1.81 -8.82 5.73
N THR A 8 2.79 -9.68 6.00
CA THR A 8 4.13 -9.33 6.48
C THR A 8 5.21 -9.61 5.43
N PHE A 9 4.84 -10.03 4.23
CA PHE A 9 5.79 -10.37 3.19
C PHE A 9 6.56 -9.13 2.71
N SER A 10 7.88 -9.30 2.57
CA SER A 10 8.76 -8.33 1.93
C SER A 10 9.96 -9.02 1.30
N ASN A 11 10.62 -8.35 0.37
CA ASN A 11 11.84 -8.84 -0.26
C ASN A 11 13.10 -8.62 0.60
N ASN A 12 12.97 -8.51 1.93
CA ASN A 12 14.07 -8.34 2.89
C ASN A 12 15.03 -7.17 2.57
N VAL A 13 14.47 -6.02 2.21
CA VAL A 13 15.21 -4.77 1.98
C VAL A 13 14.98 -3.84 3.17
N GLU A 14 15.97 -3.00 3.50
CA GLU A 14 15.79 -1.93 4.48
C GLU A 14 14.74 -0.92 4.00
N SER A 15 13.79 -0.61 4.89
CA SER A 15 12.70 0.33 4.60
C SER A 15 13.23 1.75 4.38
N ALA A 16 12.73 2.41 3.34
CA ALA A 16 12.90 3.85 3.12
C ALA A 16 11.92 4.70 3.94
N LEU A 17 10.91 4.08 4.55
CA LEU A 17 9.90 4.73 5.38
C LEU A 17 10.37 4.86 6.82
N ILE A 18 10.17 6.06 7.37
CA ILE A 18 10.44 6.41 8.76
C ILE A 18 9.10 6.80 9.40
N PRO A 19 8.75 6.28 10.60
CA PRO A 19 7.54 6.69 11.31
C PRO A 19 7.50 8.21 11.50
N CYS A 20 6.34 8.82 11.23
CA CYS A 20 6.13 10.25 11.35
C CYS A 20 4.98 10.54 12.32
N TYR A 21 5.32 11.00 13.52
CA TYR A 21 4.33 11.28 14.56
C TYR A 21 3.86 12.74 14.56
N ASP A 22 4.59 13.63 13.88
CA ASP A 22 4.35 15.08 13.91
C ASP A 22 3.37 15.55 12.83
N LEU A 23 3.00 14.69 11.87
CA LEU A 23 2.05 15.05 10.84
C LEU A 23 0.64 15.12 11.42
N ASN A 24 0.14 16.34 11.61
CA ASN A 24 -1.26 16.56 11.93
C ASN A 24 -2.12 16.38 10.66
N ILE A 25 -2.64 15.16 10.46
CA ILE A 25 -3.44 14.79 9.29
C ILE A 25 -4.77 15.55 9.22
N ASP A 26 -5.35 15.97 10.36
CA ASP A 26 -6.62 16.70 10.42
C ASP A 26 -6.58 18.01 9.63
N LYS A 27 -5.41 18.66 9.56
CA LYS A 27 -5.20 19.87 8.75
C LYS A 27 -5.37 19.62 7.25
N TYR A 28 -5.09 18.41 6.77
CA TYR A 28 -5.20 18.03 5.37
C TYR A 28 -6.60 17.53 5.04
N ILE A 29 -7.24 16.81 5.96
CA ILE A 29 -8.63 16.38 5.87
C ILE A 29 -9.55 17.57 5.58
N GLN A 30 -9.37 18.68 6.30
CA GLN A 30 -10.18 19.90 6.11
C GLN A 30 -9.98 20.58 4.74
N LYS A 31 -8.89 20.28 4.03
CA LYS A 31 -8.49 20.95 2.78
C LYS A 31 -8.72 20.11 1.53
N SER A 32 -8.87 18.79 1.68
CA SER A 32 -9.00 17.88 0.56
C SER A 32 -10.18 16.94 0.76
N LYS A 33 -11.18 17.04 -0.12
CA LYS A 33 -12.31 16.12 -0.16
C LYS A 33 -11.85 14.67 -0.36
N GLU A 34 -10.82 14.45 -1.16
CA GLU A 34 -10.28 13.10 -1.41
C GLU A 34 -9.69 12.49 -0.13
N ILE A 35 -8.94 13.27 0.65
CA ILE A 35 -8.40 12.81 1.94
C ILE A 35 -9.54 12.60 2.93
N PHE A 36 -10.51 13.52 3.01
CA PHE A 36 -11.68 13.37 3.87
C PHE A 36 -12.46 12.09 3.55
N ASP A 37 -12.83 11.87 2.29
CA ASP A 37 -13.58 10.70 1.84
C ASP A 37 -12.80 9.40 2.14
N TRP A 38 -11.47 9.40 2.00
CA TRP A 38 -10.63 8.26 2.37
C TRP A 38 -10.66 7.99 3.88
N MET A 39 -10.56 9.01 4.73
CA MET A 39 -10.54 8.86 6.19
C MET A 39 -11.89 8.40 6.76
N GLU A 40 -13.00 8.77 6.10
CA GLU A 40 -14.35 8.32 6.49
C GLU A 40 -14.48 6.80 6.44
N ILE A 41 -13.83 6.14 5.47
CA ILE A 41 -13.91 4.69 5.29
C ILE A 41 -12.78 3.92 5.98
N MET A 42 -11.68 4.56 6.39
CA MET A 42 -10.51 3.91 6.98
C MET A 42 -10.50 3.93 8.51
N GLU A 43 -9.86 2.94 9.13
CA GLU A 43 -9.55 2.94 10.56
C GLU A 43 -8.71 4.16 10.95
N TYR A 44 -9.01 4.73 12.12
CA TYR A 44 -8.41 5.96 12.61
C TYR A 44 -7.75 5.76 13.99
N PRO A 45 -6.55 6.33 14.24
CA PRO A 45 -5.70 7.07 13.29
C PRO A 45 -4.91 6.12 12.35
N PRO A 46 -4.60 6.55 11.12
CA PRO A 46 -3.70 5.79 10.25
C PRO A 46 -2.28 5.79 10.80
N HIS A 47 -1.50 4.77 10.44
CA HIS A 47 -0.06 4.80 10.64
C HIS A 47 0.57 5.72 9.60
N ILE A 48 1.36 6.70 10.04
CA ILE A 48 1.95 7.70 9.16
C ILE A 48 3.46 7.48 9.08
N PHE A 49 3.97 7.50 7.86
CA PHE A 49 5.39 7.45 7.57
C PHE A 49 5.79 8.60 6.65
N THR A 50 7.08 8.92 6.65
CA THR A 50 7.70 9.82 5.69
C THR A 50 8.96 9.20 5.12
N CYS A 51 9.49 9.77 4.05
CA CYS A 51 10.77 9.36 3.46
C CYS A 51 11.53 10.56 2.91
N GLN A 52 12.75 10.32 2.43
CA GLN A 52 13.72 11.36 2.07
C GLN A 52 13.22 12.38 1.02
N ASN A 53 12.22 12.04 0.20
CA ASN A 53 11.66 12.96 -0.79
C ASN A 53 10.55 13.89 -0.23
N GLY A 54 10.27 13.80 1.08
CA GLY A 54 9.25 14.60 1.77
C GLY A 54 7.81 14.15 1.52
N CYS A 55 7.59 12.99 0.89
CA CYS A 55 6.27 12.39 0.80
C CYS A 55 5.83 11.82 2.15
N TYR A 56 4.52 11.74 2.33
CA TYR A 56 3.88 11.06 3.46
C TYR A 56 3.15 9.82 2.96
N PHE A 57 3.24 8.74 3.73
CA PHE A 57 2.57 7.47 3.46
C PHE A 57 1.65 7.18 4.63
N LEU A 58 0.36 7.15 4.37
CA LEU A 58 -0.66 6.82 5.34
C LEU A 58 -1.11 5.39 5.10
N LEU A 59 -0.92 4.54 6.10
CA LEU A 59 -1.31 3.15 6.09
C LEU A 59 -2.53 2.96 6.99
N SER A 60 -3.59 2.39 6.45
CA SER A 60 -4.75 1.97 7.24
C SER A 60 -5.45 0.75 6.62
N MET A 61 -6.52 0.32 7.25
CA MET A 61 -7.45 -0.71 6.76
C MET A 61 -8.86 -0.12 6.71
N THR A 62 -9.73 -0.69 5.89
CA THR A 62 -11.13 -0.25 5.81
C THR A 62 -11.87 -0.60 7.11
N LYS A 63 -12.78 0.28 7.57
CA LYS A 63 -13.67 0.04 8.71
C LYS A 63 -14.69 -1.05 8.35
N ASN A 64 -14.98 -1.96 9.28
CA ASN A 64 -16.04 -2.97 9.13
C ASN A 64 -15.95 -3.79 7.82
N VAL A 65 -14.73 -4.18 7.43
CA VAL A 65 -14.47 -4.98 6.22
C VAL A 65 -15.30 -6.27 6.17
N THR A 66 -15.83 -6.58 4.97
CA THR A 66 -16.48 -7.85 4.66
C THR A 66 -15.92 -8.42 3.37
N GLY A 67 -15.94 -9.75 3.21
CA GLY A 67 -15.47 -10.40 1.99
C GLY A 67 -13.97 -10.19 1.73
N LEU A 68 -13.61 -9.91 0.47
CA LEU A 68 -12.21 -9.83 0.01
C LEU A 68 -11.44 -8.65 0.62
N ASP A 69 -12.14 -7.56 0.95
CA ASP A 69 -11.56 -6.33 1.49
C ASP A 69 -10.87 -6.54 2.85
N THR A 70 -11.21 -7.61 3.56
CA THR A 70 -10.57 -8.02 4.83
C THR A 70 -9.07 -8.31 4.70
N ASN A 71 -8.58 -8.54 3.48
CA ASN A 71 -7.19 -8.90 3.24
C ASN A 71 -6.30 -7.72 2.82
N PHE A 72 -6.88 -6.54 2.64
CA PHE A 72 -6.16 -5.40 2.07
C PHE A 72 -5.76 -4.35 3.10
N TYR A 73 -4.57 -3.82 2.88
CA TYR A 73 -4.04 -2.62 3.48
C TYR A 73 -4.08 -1.49 2.46
N HIS A 74 -4.52 -0.32 2.91
CA HIS A 74 -4.66 0.87 2.09
C HIS A 74 -3.51 1.83 2.38
N TRP A 75 -2.87 2.26 1.31
CA TRP A 75 -1.77 3.23 1.33
C TRP A 75 -2.20 4.49 0.59
N LEU A 76 -2.41 5.58 1.33
CA LEU A 76 -2.60 6.91 0.76
C LEU A 76 -1.25 7.65 0.77
N ILE A 77 -0.76 8.02 -0.42
CA ILE A 77 0.53 8.69 -0.58
C ILE A 77 0.27 10.16 -0.86
N LEU A 78 0.86 11.04 -0.05
CA LEU A 78 0.78 12.49 -0.19
C LEU A 78 2.15 13.04 -0.57
N ASN A 79 2.19 14.07 -1.41
CA ASN A 79 3.42 14.82 -1.64
C ASN A 79 3.73 15.77 -0.46
N ALA A 80 4.86 16.46 -0.50
CA ALA A 80 5.26 17.40 0.56
C ALA A 80 4.27 18.57 0.78
N LYS A 81 3.38 18.86 -0.18
CA LYS A 81 2.31 19.87 -0.05
C LYS A 81 1.02 19.29 0.55
N GLY A 82 0.95 17.98 0.73
CA GLY A 82 -0.24 17.27 1.18
C GLY A 82 -1.25 16.95 0.08
N GLU A 83 -0.85 17.03 -1.19
CA GLU A 83 -1.70 16.62 -2.31
C GLU A 83 -1.58 15.11 -2.51
N VAL A 84 -2.70 14.45 -2.83
CA VAL A 84 -2.72 13.01 -3.07
C VAL A 84 -1.94 12.67 -4.34
N ILE A 85 -0.94 11.80 -4.21
CA ILE A 85 -0.18 11.22 -5.33
C ILE A 85 -0.85 9.93 -5.80
N ALA A 86 -1.27 9.08 -4.85
CA ALA A 86 -1.85 7.78 -5.12
C ALA A 86 -2.63 7.24 -3.91
N ASN A 87 -3.62 6.40 -4.20
CA ASN A 87 -4.29 5.52 -3.25
C ASN A 87 -4.10 4.08 -3.74
N ILE A 88 -3.37 3.27 -2.99
CA ILE A 88 -2.97 1.92 -3.40
C ILE A 88 -3.47 0.91 -2.38
N VAL A 89 -4.03 -0.19 -2.87
CA VAL A 89 -4.36 -1.37 -2.06
C VAL A 89 -3.26 -2.42 -2.17
N SER A 90 -2.97 -3.11 -1.07
CA SER A 90 -2.05 -4.23 -1.09
C SER A 90 -2.35 -5.27 -0.02
N PHE A 91 -2.09 -6.55 -0.32
CA PHE A 91 -2.06 -7.60 0.69
C PHE A 91 -0.95 -7.44 1.72
N SER A 92 0.09 -6.65 1.46
CA SER A 92 1.18 -6.44 2.42
C SER A 92 1.14 -5.03 3.00
N LYS A 93 1.26 -4.96 4.33
CA LYS A 93 1.55 -3.71 5.06
C LYS A 93 3.02 -3.53 5.39
N ASN A 94 3.88 -4.46 4.98
CA ASN A 94 5.27 -4.43 5.41
C ASN A 94 5.98 -3.21 4.80
N ILE A 95 6.45 -2.30 5.65
CA ILE A 95 7.14 -1.06 5.26
C ILE A 95 8.42 -1.33 4.46
N ASN A 96 9.02 -2.52 4.60
CA ASN A 96 10.19 -2.94 3.83
C ASN A 96 9.89 -3.14 2.33
N ASN A 97 8.62 -3.11 1.93
CA ASN A 97 8.23 -3.03 0.53
C ASN A 97 8.40 -1.64 -0.08
N CYS A 98 8.66 -0.63 0.76
CA CYS A 98 9.08 0.69 0.33
C CYS A 98 10.58 0.86 0.57
N TYR A 99 11.39 0.99 -0.48
CA TYR A 99 12.85 1.02 -0.37
C TYR A 99 13.47 1.99 -1.39
N ILE A 100 14.75 2.34 -1.22
CA ILE A 100 15.49 3.15 -2.18
C ILE A 100 16.35 2.25 -3.06
N LYS A 101 16.24 2.45 -4.38
CA LYS A 101 17.10 1.80 -5.38
C LYS A 101 17.41 2.81 -6.48
N ASP A 102 18.69 2.90 -6.86
CA ASP A 102 19.17 3.83 -7.90
C ASP A 102 18.71 5.29 -7.67
N GLY A 103 18.69 5.71 -6.39
CA GLY A 103 18.25 7.06 -5.97
C GLY A 103 16.75 7.33 -6.09
N LYS A 104 15.94 6.31 -6.40
CA LYS A 104 14.48 6.40 -6.50
C LYS A 104 13.82 5.62 -5.38
N ILE A 105 12.66 6.10 -4.93
CA ILE A 105 11.83 5.38 -3.95
C ILE A 105 10.94 4.42 -4.73
N HIS A 106 11.08 3.14 -4.41
CA HIS A 106 10.27 2.04 -4.91
C HIS A 106 9.22 1.67 -3.87
N MET A 107 8.04 1.27 -4.33
CA MET A 107 6.98 0.70 -3.51
C MET A 107 6.43 -0.55 -4.20
N VAL A 108 6.63 -1.70 -3.58
CA VAL A 108 6.14 -2.98 -4.06
C VAL A 108 4.79 -3.29 -3.42
N THR A 109 3.80 -3.63 -4.24
CA THR A 109 2.47 -4.03 -3.77
C THR A 109 2.04 -5.35 -4.37
N PHE A 110 1.22 -6.06 -3.60
CA PHE A 110 0.65 -7.36 -3.91
C PHE A 110 -0.86 -7.26 -3.97
N ASP A 111 -1.47 -7.80 -5.03
CA ASP A 111 -2.93 -7.78 -5.25
C ASP A 111 -3.36 -9.07 -5.98
N TYR A 112 -4.66 -9.36 -6.03
CA TYR A 112 -5.16 -10.48 -6.83
C TYR A 112 -4.81 -10.24 -8.29
N ASP A 113 -4.34 -11.30 -8.97
CA ASP A 113 -4.31 -11.25 -10.43
C ASP A 113 -5.73 -11.37 -10.99
N ASP A 114 -5.96 -10.85 -12.20
CA ASP A 114 -7.26 -10.92 -12.87
C ASP A 114 -7.77 -12.37 -12.98
N GLU A 115 -6.85 -13.36 -13.12
CA GLU A 115 -7.17 -14.79 -13.13
C GLU A 115 -7.90 -15.29 -11.88
N PHE A 116 -7.73 -14.63 -10.72
CA PHE A 116 -8.36 -15.04 -9.46
C PHE A 116 -9.89 -15.04 -9.59
N PHE A 117 -10.46 -14.05 -10.27
CA PHE A 117 -11.91 -13.90 -10.41
C PHE A 117 -12.54 -14.87 -11.42
N PHE A 118 -11.73 -15.55 -12.23
CA PHE A 118 -12.19 -16.49 -13.25
C PHE A 118 -11.98 -17.96 -12.88
N LYS A 119 -11.29 -18.25 -11.76
CA LYS A 119 -10.97 -19.62 -11.33
C LYS A 119 -11.62 -19.92 -9.98
N GLU A 120 -12.82 -20.52 -10.03
CA GLU A 120 -13.48 -21.06 -8.84
C GLU A 120 -12.58 -22.10 -8.15
N GLN A 121 -12.20 -21.83 -6.90
CA GLN A 121 -11.53 -22.77 -5.98
C GLN A 121 -10.20 -23.36 -6.46
N SER A 122 -9.22 -22.50 -6.74
CA SER A 122 -7.83 -22.93 -6.89
C SER A 122 -7.14 -23.07 -5.52
N GLU A 123 -6.45 -24.20 -5.28
CA GLU A 123 -5.53 -24.35 -4.14
C GLU A 123 -4.39 -23.31 -4.16
N ARG A 124 -4.20 -22.67 -5.32
CA ARG A 124 -3.20 -21.65 -5.58
C ARG A 124 -3.85 -20.34 -6.01
N ILE A 125 -3.64 -19.29 -5.25
CA ILE A 125 -4.15 -17.95 -5.52
C ILE A 125 -3.13 -17.22 -6.41
N PRO A 126 -3.51 -16.74 -7.60
CA PRO A 126 -2.63 -15.93 -8.43
C PRO A 126 -2.53 -14.50 -7.87
N ILE A 127 -1.31 -14.02 -7.73
CA ILE A 127 -0.97 -12.71 -7.15
C ILE A 127 -0.18 -11.90 -8.18
N LYS A 128 -0.56 -10.64 -8.34
CA LYS A 128 0.23 -9.61 -9.03
C LYS A 128 1.15 -8.93 -8.03
N GLU A 129 2.44 -8.92 -8.31
CA GLU A 129 3.42 -8.03 -7.68
C GLU A 129 3.64 -6.83 -8.61
N ARG A 130 3.45 -5.62 -8.10
CA ARG A 130 3.71 -4.38 -8.84
C ARG A 130 4.73 -3.54 -8.08
N ASP A 131 5.82 -3.21 -8.75
CA ASP A 131 6.83 -2.28 -8.25
C ASP A 131 6.60 -0.90 -8.89
N PHE A 132 6.38 0.10 -8.05
CA PHE A 132 6.14 1.48 -8.46
C PHE A 132 7.27 2.41 -8.02
N ILE A 133 7.66 3.32 -8.89
CA ILE A 133 8.49 4.47 -8.51
C ILE A 133 7.57 5.57 -7.95
N VAL A 134 7.86 6.01 -6.72
CA VAL A 134 7.15 7.08 -6.03
C VAL A 134 7.89 8.42 -6.22
N GLY A 135 7.27 9.32 -6.97
CA GLY A 135 7.75 10.69 -7.17
C GLY A 135 6.59 11.69 -7.09
N LYS A 136 6.57 12.68 -8.01
CA LYS A 136 5.41 13.58 -8.15
C LYS A 136 4.12 12.85 -8.56
N LYS A 137 4.28 11.67 -9.16
CA LYS A 137 3.24 10.73 -9.57
C LYS A 137 3.75 9.33 -9.27
N LEU A 138 2.84 8.37 -9.24
CA LEU A 138 3.18 6.95 -9.19
C LEU A 138 3.42 6.43 -10.61
N ILE A 139 4.55 5.75 -10.84
CA ILE A 139 4.91 5.17 -12.15
C ILE A 139 5.17 3.69 -11.97
N LEU A 140 4.45 2.83 -12.71
CA LEU A 140 4.71 1.39 -12.73
C LEU A 140 6.09 1.14 -13.34
N TYR A 141 6.99 0.51 -12.58
CA TYR A 141 8.33 0.16 -13.00
C TYR A 141 8.41 -1.28 -13.49
N LYS A 142 7.80 -2.21 -12.75
CA LYS A 142 7.81 -3.64 -13.06
C LYS A 142 6.53 -4.29 -12.54
N GLU A 143 6.08 -5.32 -13.24
CA GLU A 143 5.01 -6.20 -12.79
C GLU A 143 5.45 -7.65 -12.93
N ASN A 144 5.17 -8.47 -11.92
CA ASN A 144 5.38 -9.92 -11.94
C ASN A 144 4.09 -10.62 -11.51
N LYS A 145 3.95 -11.90 -11.89
CA LYS A 145 2.88 -12.76 -11.44
C LYS A 145 3.46 -14.00 -10.77
N PHE A 146 2.85 -14.41 -9.67
CA PHE A 146 3.21 -15.63 -8.96
C PHE A 146 1.98 -16.25 -8.30
N TYR A 147 2.13 -17.45 -7.77
CA TYR A 147 1.06 -18.16 -7.09
C TYR A 147 1.43 -18.38 -5.62
N VAL A 148 0.45 -18.20 -4.74
CA VAL A 148 0.57 -18.55 -3.31
C VAL A 148 -0.41 -19.64 -2.94
N GLU A 149 -0.09 -20.42 -1.92
CA GLU A 149 -0.99 -21.44 -1.40
C GLU A 149 -2.11 -20.78 -0.61
N ALA A 150 -3.34 -21.23 -0.81
CA ALA A 150 -4.50 -20.68 -0.09
C ALA A 150 -4.51 -21.02 1.41
N ARG A 151 -3.72 -22.02 1.84
CA ARG A 151 -3.63 -22.54 3.22
C ARG A 151 -2.28 -22.23 3.84
#